data_AF-A0A383AXZ0-F1
#
_entry.id   AF-A0A383AXZ0-F1
#
_cell.length_a   1.000
_cell.length_b   1.000
_cell.length_c   1.000
_cell.angle_alpha   90.00
_cell.angle_beta   90.00
_cell.angle_gamma   90.00
#
_symmetry.space_group_name_H-M   'P 1'
#
loop_
_entity.id
_entity.type
_entity.pdbx_description
1 polymer ?
#
loop_
_entity_poly.entity_id
_entity_poly.type
_entity_poly.pdbx_seq_one_letter_code
_entity_poly.pdbx_strand_id
1 'polypeptide(L)' 'MGNAAILLKKQGVEVAGSDAGVYPPMSDVLLEAGIELFEGFDEEVLREW' A
#
# COMPACT_ATOMS: atom_id res chain seq x y z
N MET A 1 1.42 -2.87 9.37
CA MET A 1 0.28 -2.22 8.66
C MET A 1 -0.34 -3.11 7.58
N GLY A 2 0.42 -3.83 6.76
CA GLY A 2 -0.13 -4.45 5.53
C GLY A 2 -1.29 -5.47 5.68
N ASN A 3 -1.38 -6.29 6.74
CA ASN A 3 -2.55 -7.19 6.91
C ASN A 3 -3.87 -6.41 7.04
N ALA A 4 -3.85 -5.21 7.65
CA ALA A 4 -5.02 -4.36 7.73
C ALA A 4 -5.38 -3.77 6.36
N ALA A 5 -4.37 -3.37 5.57
CA ALA A 5 -4.55 -2.89 4.21
C ALA A 5 -5.22 -3.96 3.32
N ILE A 6 -4.79 -5.22 3.44
CA ILE A 6 -5.40 -6.36 2.72
C ILE A 6 -6.85 -6.58 3.16
N LEU A 7 -7.15 -6.49 4.46
CA LEU A 7 -8.52 -6.63 4.96
C LEU A 7 -9.44 -5.56 4.36
N LEU A 8 -9.00 -4.30 4.37
CA LEU A 8 -9.76 -3.17 3.80
C LEU A 8 -9.96 -3.33 2.29
N LYS A 9 -8.91 -3.72 1.56
CA LYS A 9 -9.00 -4.00 0.11
C LYS A 9 -10.01 -5.11 -0.18
N LYS A 10 -10.02 -6.19 0.60
CA LYS A 10 -11.01 -7.27 0.49
C LYS A 10 -12.45 -6.84 0.81
N GLN A 11 -12.63 -5.76 1.56
CA GLN A 11 -13.94 -5.15 1.82
C GLN A 11 -14.38 -4.19 0.72
N GLY A 12 -13.58 -4.02 -0.35
CA GLY A 12 -13.87 -3.13 -1.47
C GLY A 12 -13.46 -1.68 -1.24
N VAL A 13 -12.69 -1.40 -0.19
CA VAL A 13 -12.12 -0.07 0.06
C VAL A 13 -10.92 0.13 -0.86
N GLU A 14 -10.76 1.33 -1.41
CA GLU A 14 -9.55 1.71 -2.12
C GLU A 14 -8.41 1.93 -1.12
N VAL A 15 -7.26 1.31 -1.38
CA VAL A 15 -6.13 1.30 -0.46
C VAL A 15 -4.85 1.46 -1.25
N ALA A 16 -4.04 2.43 -0.85
CA ALA A 16 -2.62 2.54 -1.17
C ALA A 16 -1.78 2.69 0.10
N GLY A 17 -0.48 2.50 -0.04
CA GLY A 17 0.47 2.58 1.07
C GLY A 17 1.78 3.25 0.68
N SER A 18 2.43 3.84 1.66
CA SER A 18 3.77 4.42 1.56
C SER A 18 4.59 3.96 2.76
N ASP A 19 5.85 3.58 2.54
CA ASP A 19 6.78 3.17 3.58
C ASP A 19 8.20 3.62 3.23
N ALA A 20 9.10 3.70 4.22
CA ALA A 20 10.50 4.10 4.04
C ALA A 20 11.27 3.13 3.12
N GLY A 21 10.74 1.94 2.86
CA GLY A 21 11.23 1.03 1.83
C GLY A 21 10.16 0.02 1.44
N VAL A 22 10.18 -0.39 0.17
CA VAL A 22 9.35 -1.47 -0.34
C VAL A 22 10.15 -2.77 -0.22
N TYR A 23 9.79 -3.62 0.74
CA TYR A 23 10.58 -4.81 1.07
C TYR A 23 9.80 -6.13 0.93
N PRO A 24 10.36 -7.12 0.20
CA PRO A 24 9.85 -8.48 0.18
C PRO A 24 9.90 -9.15 1.56
N PRO A 25 9.00 -10.12 1.84
CA PRO A 25 7.92 -10.59 0.98
C PRO A 25 6.66 -9.72 1.07
N MET A 26 6.62 -8.74 1.98
CA MET A 26 5.38 -8.02 2.28
C MET A 26 4.95 -7.10 1.14
N SER A 27 5.89 -6.48 0.43
CA SER A 27 5.62 -5.70 -0.78
C SER A 27 4.90 -6.53 -1.84
N ASP A 28 5.38 -7.76 -2.06
CA ASP A 28 4.85 -8.64 -3.10
C ASP A 28 3.43 -9.07 -2.76
N VAL A 29 3.19 -9.43 -1.50
CA VAL A 29 1.84 -9.77 -0.99
C VAL A 29 0.86 -8.61 -1.16
N LEU A 30 1.29 -7.36 -0.93
CA LEU A 30 0.45 -6.18 -1.07
C LEU A 30 0.17 -5.86 -2.55
N LEU A 31 1.17 -5.96 -3.42
CA LEU A 31 1.01 -5.80 -4.87
C LEU A 31 0.10 -6.86 -5.46
N GLU A 32 0.24 -8.13 -5.04
CA GLU A 32 -0.65 -9.24 -5.42
C GLU A 32 -2.10 -9.03 -4.94
N ALA A 33 -2.28 -8.36 -3.79
CA ALA A 33 -3.60 -7.95 -3.30
C ALA A 33 -4.17 -6.74 -4.08
N GLY A 34 -3.45 -6.19 -5.06
CA GLY A 34 -3.84 -5.02 -5.85
C GLY A 34 -3.76 -3.71 -5.07
N ILE A 35 -2.87 -3.62 -4.08
CA ILE A 35 -2.61 -2.40 -3.31
C ILE A 35 -1.45 -1.66 -3.95
N GLU A 36 -1.65 -0.38 -4.24
CA GLU A 36 -0.59 0.49 -4.76
C GLU A 36 0.38 0.85 -3.65
N LEU A 37 1.68 0.76 -3.95
CA LEU A 37 2.75 1.07 -3.00
C LEU A 37 3.64 2.17 -3.55
N PHE A 38 3.97 3.12 -2.69
CA PHE A 38 4.90 4.21 -2.94
C PHE A 38 6.11 4.08 -2.03
N GLU A 39 7.30 4.37 -2.57
CA GLU A 39 8.54 4.34 -1.80
C GLU A 39 8.82 5.72 -1.19
N GLY A 40 9.19 5.74 0.09
CA GLY A 40 9.37 6.96 0.85
C GLY A 40 8.04 7.64 1.17
N PHE A 41 8.12 8.75 1.89
CA PHE A 41 6.97 9.57 2.28
C PHE A 41 7.00 10.88 1.48
N ASP A 42 6.09 11.00 0.53
CA ASP A 42 5.94 12.19 -0.31
C ASP A 42 4.55 12.82 -0.08
N GLU A 43 4.53 14.13 0.16
CA GLU A 43 3.30 14.89 0.37
C GLU A 43 2.48 14.99 -0.92
N GLU A 44 3.13 15.08 -2.08
CA GLU A 44 2.45 15.21 -3.37
C GLU A 44 1.64 13.94 -3.67
N VAL A 45 2.25 12.76 -3.45
CA VAL A 45 1.58 11.45 -3.56
C VAL A 45 0.34 11.37 -2.67
N LEU A 46 0.41 11.85 -1.42
CA LEU A 46 -0.73 11.84 -0.50
C LEU A 46 -1.87 12.77 -0.95
N ARG A 47 -1.56 13.85 -1.68
CA ARG A 47 -2.55 14.84 -2.13
C ARG A 47 -3.23 14.44 -3.43
N GLU A 48 -2.56 13.65 -4.26
CA GLU A 48 -3.00 13.35 -5.63
C GLU A 48 -3.59 11.95 -5.81
N TRP A 49 -3.30 11.01 -4.90
CA TRP A 49 -3.93 9.69 -4.87
C TRP A 49 -5.32 9.73 -4.22
#